data_AF-A0A6L5K4Z9-F1
#
_entry.id   AF-A0A6L5K4Z9-F1
#
_cell.length_a   1.000
_cell.length_b   1.000
_cell.length_c   1.000
_cell.angle_alpha   90.00
_cell.angle_beta   90.00
_cell.angle_gamma   90.00
#
_symmetry.space_group_name_H-M   'P 1'
#
loop_
_entity.id
_entity.type
_entity.pdbx_description
1 polymer ?
#
loop_
_entity_poly.entity_id
_entity_poly.type
_entity_poly.pdbx_seq_one_letter_code
_entity_poly.pdbx_strand_id
1 'polypeptide(L)'
;MKKYWRCFVCNDIHYGVKPPEICPTCQVKNAYVEISPAEAETLCKTAKKEKAGIDKEVFLEAIENFTEKNEFQVNPDKEKVNMLLEGIFNNEKNHDLKYCPCRLITKDFEEDLKLVCPCNFLIHDTYKEKGECWCGLFSRRK
;
A
#
# COMPACT_ATOMS: atom_id res chain seq x y z
N MET A 1 16.32 -12.98 1.95
CA MET A 1 15.16 -13.65 2.59
C MET A 1 13.95 -13.48 1.67
N LYS A 2 13.00 -14.44 1.63
CA LYS A 2 11.75 -14.27 0.89
C LYS A 2 10.81 -13.33 1.65
N LYS A 3 10.01 -12.56 0.92
CA LYS A 3 9.07 -11.55 1.44
C LYS A 3 7.72 -11.63 0.71
N TYR A 4 6.70 -10.99 1.27
CA TYR A 4 5.41 -10.82 0.63
C TYR A 4 5.32 -9.47 -0.08
N TRP A 5 4.69 -9.49 -1.25
CA TRP A 5 4.54 -8.33 -2.10
C TRP A 5 3.09 -8.23 -2.56
N ARG A 6 2.51 -7.02 -2.57
CA ARG A 6 1.14 -6.77 -3.02
C ARG A 6 1.12 -5.81 -4.19
N CYS A 7 0.35 -6.13 -5.23
CA CYS A 7 0.06 -5.21 -6.30
C CYS A 7 -0.89 -4.08 -5.82
N PHE A 8 -0.47 -2.82 -5.90
CA PHE A 8 -1.30 -1.67 -5.46
C PHE A 8 -2.57 -1.45 -6.30
N VAL A 9 -2.64 -2.08 -7.48
CA VAL A 9 -3.74 -1.93 -8.45
C VAL A 9 -4.82 -3.00 -8.26
N CYS A 10 -4.42 -4.27 -8.21
CA CYS A 10 -5.37 -5.40 -8.20
C CYS A 10 -5.25 -6.30 -6.96
N ASN A 11 -4.38 -5.98 -6.00
CA ASN A 11 -4.13 -6.76 -4.79
C ASN A 11 -3.54 -8.17 -5.00
N ASP A 12 -3.03 -8.49 -6.19
CA ASP A 12 -2.26 -9.71 -6.45
C ASP A 12 -1.10 -9.87 -5.44
N ILE A 13 -0.98 -11.06 -4.84
CA ILE A 13 0.02 -11.36 -3.82
C ILE A 13 1.12 -12.25 -4.38
N HIS A 14 2.37 -11.81 -4.23
CA HIS A 14 3.55 -12.58 -4.59
C HIS A 14 4.40 -12.89 -3.37
N TYR A 15 4.86 -14.14 -3.24
CA TYR A 15 5.83 -14.56 -2.22
C TYR A 15 7.15 -14.95 -2.87
N GLY A 16 8.20 -14.19 -2.58
CA GLY A 16 9.49 -14.36 -3.25
C GLY A 16 10.57 -13.40 -2.78
N VAL A 17 11.78 -13.54 -3.33
CA VAL A 17 12.91 -12.64 -3.03
C VAL A 17 12.69 -11.25 -3.65
N LYS A 18 12.05 -11.19 -4.81
CA LYS A 18 11.69 -9.96 -5.54
C LYS A 18 10.33 -10.17 -6.22
N PRO A 19 9.52 -9.11 -6.41
CA PRO A 19 8.27 -9.21 -7.13
C PRO A 19 8.51 -9.30 -8.65
N PRO A 20 7.50 -9.73 -9.44
CA PRO A 20 7.58 -9.62 -10.89
C PRO A 20 7.59 -8.14 -11.33
N GLU A 21 8.29 -7.84 -12.43
CA GLU A 21 8.35 -6.48 -12.98
C GLU A 21 7.00 -6.03 -13.54
N ILE A 22 6.21 -6.97 -14.08
CA ILE A 22 4.86 -6.77 -14.60
C ILE A 22 3.92 -7.67 -13.80
N CYS A 23 2.83 -7.11 -13.28
CA CYS A 23 1.81 -7.92 -12.58
C CYS A 23 1.13 -8.89 -13.56
N PRO A 24 1.09 -10.21 -13.26
CA PRO A 24 0.45 -11.18 -14.15
C PRO A 24 -1.08 -11.03 -14.22
N THR A 25 -1.67 -10.34 -13.25
CA THR A 25 -3.12 -10.14 -13.13
C THR A 25 -3.59 -8.86 -13.84
N CYS A 26 -2.98 -7.70 -13.54
CA CYS A 26 -3.40 -6.41 -14.11
C CYS A 26 -2.44 -5.83 -15.17
N GLN A 27 -1.29 -6.47 -15.41
CA GLN A 27 -0.27 -6.05 -16.39
C GLN A 27 0.39 -4.69 -16.12
N VAL A 28 0.16 -4.09 -14.94
CA VAL A 28 0.85 -2.86 -14.55
C VAL A 28 2.29 -3.16 -14.16
N LYS A 29 3.21 -2.34 -14.69
CA LYS A 29 4.64 -2.40 -14.42
C LYS A 29 4.98 -1.78 -13.05
N ASN A 30 5.97 -2.33 -12.34
CA ASN A 30 6.47 -1.81 -11.06
C ASN A 30 5.37 -1.61 -10.00
N ALA A 31 4.37 -2.50 -9.98
CA ALA A 31 3.16 -2.34 -9.19
C ALA A 31 3.22 -2.92 -7.77
N TYR A 32 4.34 -3.55 -7.37
CA TYR A 32 4.40 -4.30 -6.12
C TYR A 32 5.09 -3.50 -5.02
N VAL A 33 4.43 -3.44 -3.87
CA VAL A 33 4.97 -2.95 -2.59
C VAL A 33 5.19 -4.13 -1.65
N GLU A 34 6.25 -4.07 -0.84
CA GLU A 34 6.48 -5.05 0.22
C GLU A 34 5.44 -4.90 1.34
N ILE A 35 4.88 -6.01 1.81
CA ILE A 35 3.86 -6.05 2.85
C ILE A 35 4.21 -7.08 3.94
N SER A 36 3.53 -7.00 5.08
CA SER A 36 3.71 -7.97 6.16
C SER A 36 3.08 -9.33 5.83
N PRO A 37 3.59 -10.42 6.41
CA PRO A 37 2.89 -11.70 6.41
C PRO A 37 1.44 -11.60 6.89
N ALA A 38 1.18 -10.84 7.96
CA ALA A 38 -0.18 -10.66 8.49
C ALA A 38 -1.14 -9.98 7.49
N GLU A 39 -0.65 -8.98 6.73
CA GLU A 39 -1.43 -8.33 5.68
C GLU A 39 -1.71 -9.31 4.53
N ALA A 40 -0.72 -10.09 4.11
CA ALA A 40 -0.87 -11.10 3.06
C ALA A 40 -1.88 -12.19 3.44
N GLU A 41 -1.83 -12.70 4.68
CA GLU A 41 -2.78 -13.69 5.21
C GLU A 41 -4.21 -13.14 5.23
N THR A 42 -4.37 -11.90 5.64
CA THR A 42 -5.67 -11.21 5.69
C THR A 42 -6.27 -11.06 4.28
N LEU A 43 -5.45 -10.68 3.29
CA LEU A 43 -5.88 -10.54 1.89
C LEU A 43 -6.21 -11.89 1.24
N CYS A 44 -5.44 -12.93 1.54
CA CYS A 44 -5.68 -14.29 1.03
C CYS A 44 -6.78 -15.05 1.79
N LYS A 45 -7.39 -14.43 2.82
CA LYS A 45 -8.41 -15.05 3.70
C LYS A 45 -7.96 -16.40 4.29
N THR A 46 -6.66 -16.56 4.59
CA THR A 46 -6.13 -17.81 5.13
C THR A 46 -6.38 -17.92 6.64
N ALA A 47 -6.69 -19.13 7.13
CA ALA A 47 -7.05 -19.38 8.53
C ALA A 47 -5.89 -19.29 9.56
N LYS A 48 -4.64 -19.17 9.08
CA LYS A 48 -3.48 -18.95 9.96
C LYS A 48 -3.33 -17.44 10.14
N LYS A 49 -3.37 -16.97 11.39
CA LYS A 49 -2.96 -15.61 11.78
C LYS A 49 -1.60 -15.71 12.46
N GLU A 50 -0.51 -15.78 11.69
CA GLU A 50 0.80 -15.45 12.25
C GLU A 50 0.94 -13.93 12.26
N LYS A 51 0.91 -13.34 13.47
CA LYS A 51 0.96 -11.89 13.69
C LYS A 51 2.36 -11.29 13.47
N ALA A 52 3.07 -11.68 12.42
CA ALA A 52 4.25 -10.96 11.99
C ALA A 52 3.81 -9.72 11.20
N GLY A 53 3.62 -8.61 11.91
CA GLY A 53 3.50 -7.29 11.29
C GLY A 53 4.85 -6.80 10.76
N ILE A 54 4.85 -5.67 10.05
CA ILE A 54 6.07 -4.91 9.75
C ILE A 54 6.00 -3.60 10.54
N ASP A 55 7.14 -3.10 10.99
CA ASP A 55 7.19 -1.82 11.70
C ASP A 55 7.01 -0.63 10.75
N LYS A 56 6.71 0.53 11.31
CA LYS A 56 6.40 1.75 10.53
C LYS A 56 7.57 2.19 9.67
N GLU A 57 8.78 2.11 10.20
CA GLU A 57 10.02 2.46 9.52
C GLU A 57 10.29 1.51 8.34
N VAL A 58 10.02 0.22 8.54
CA VAL A 58 10.14 -0.80 7.48
C VAL A 58 9.09 -0.56 6.39
N PHE A 59 7.87 -0.18 6.76
CA PHE A 59 6.84 0.15 5.79
C PHE A 59 7.15 1.44 5.02
N LEU A 60 7.74 2.45 5.67
CA LEU A 60 8.23 3.65 5.00
C LEU A 60 9.28 3.28 3.94
N GLU A 61 10.28 2.48 4.31
CA GLU A 61 11.29 1.98 3.36
C GLU A 61 10.64 1.20 2.21
N ALA A 62 9.64 0.36 2.50
CA ALA A 62 8.90 -0.39 1.49
C ALA A 62 8.20 0.52 0.48
N ILE A 63 7.52 1.59 0.93
CA ILE A 63 6.85 2.53 0.02
C ILE A 63 7.86 3.41 -0.73
N GLU A 64 8.99 3.78 -0.14
CA GLU A 64 10.07 4.51 -0.81
C GLU A 64 10.65 3.68 -1.96
N ASN A 65 11.04 2.43 -1.68
CA ASN A 65 11.54 1.47 -2.66
C ASN A 65 10.53 1.21 -3.79
N PHE A 66 9.24 1.08 -3.44
CA PHE A 66 8.16 0.96 -4.40
C PHE A 66 8.10 2.17 -5.36
N THR A 67 8.35 3.38 -4.86
CA THR A 67 8.26 4.59 -5.67
C THR A 67 9.47 4.85 -6.59
N GLU A 68 10.62 4.20 -6.37
CA GLU A 68 11.85 4.45 -7.13
C GLU A 68 11.69 4.30 -8.65
N LYS A 69 10.89 3.32 -9.07
CA LYS A 69 10.67 2.99 -10.48
C LYS A 69 9.34 3.51 -11.04
N ASN A 70 8.75 4.50 -10.38
CA ASN A 70 7.44 5.04 -10.68
C ASN A 70 7.48 6.57 -10.90
N GLU A 71 6.43 7.10 -11.54
CA GLU A 71 6.26 8.54 -11.82
C GLU A 71 5.93 9.38 -10.57
N PHE A 72 5.76 8.72 -9.42
CA PHE A 72 5.47 9.32 -8.14
C PHE A 72 6.57 9.01 -7.13
N GLN A 73 6.51 9.70 -6.00
CA GLN A 73 7.38 9.57 -4.84
C GLN A 73 6.56 9.68 -3.56
N VAL A 74 7.13 9.24 -2.44
CA VAL A 74 6.61 9.61 -1.11
C VAL A 74 6.70 11.14 -0.96
N ASN A 75 5.72 11.74 -0.28
CA ASN A 75 5.68 13.18 -0.08
C ASN A 75 6.97 13.68 0.60
N PRO A 76 7.62 14.76 0.12
CA PRO A 76 8.85 15.27 0.72
C PRO A 76 8.66 15.86 2.13
N ASP A 77 7.43 16.20 2.52
CA ASP A 77 7.09 16.67 3.86
C ASP A 77 7.09 15.51 4.87
N LYS A 78 8.19 15.36 5.60
CA LYS A 78 8.39 14.28 6.57
C LYS A 78 7.39 14.31 7.74
N GLU A 79 6.95 15.48 8.18
CA GLU A 79 5.99 15.59 9.28
C GLU A 79 4.62 15.07 8.82
N LYS A 80 4.20 15.48 7.62
CA LYS A 80 2.97 14.96 6.99
C LYS A 80 3.04 13.45 6.78
N VAL A 81 4.16 12.93 6.26
CA VAL A 81 4.35 11.49 6.06
C VAL A 81 4.21 10.73 7.37
N ASN A 82 4.89 11.17 8.43
CA ASN A 82 4.83 10.52 9.74
C ASN A 82 3.41 10.50 10.31
N MET A 83 2.68 11.61 10.23
CA MET A 83 1.28 11.69 10.65
C MET A 83 0.38 10.72 9.86
N LEU A 84 0.57 10.63 8.54
CA LEU A 84 -0.20 9.71 7.70
C LEU A 84 0.12 8.24 8.01
N LEU A 85 1.39 7.92 8.23
CA LEU A 85 1.81 6.58 8.65
C LEU A 85 1.21 6.21 10.01
N GLU A 86 1.13 7.12 10.98
CA GLU A 86 0.41 6.88 12.24
C GLU A 86 -1.05 6.50 12.01
N GLY A 87 -1.75 7.24 11.15
CA GLY A 87 -3.13 6.93 10.80
C GLY A 87 -3.28 5.55 10.13
N ILE A 88 -2.39 5.22 9.18
CA ILE A 88 -2.39 3.92 8.48
C ILE A 88 -2.22 2.76 9.46
N PHE A 89 -1.25 2.86 10.37
CA PHE A 89 -0.96 1.82 11.35
C PHE A 89 -2.04 1.72 12.43
N ASN A 90 -2.68 2.83 12.80
CA ASN A 90 -3.85 2.78 13.66
C ASN A 90 -5.02 2.06 12.96
N ASN A 91 -5.21 2.26 11.66
CA ASN A 91 -6.20 1.51 10.89
C ASN A 91 -5.87 0.01 10.84
N GLU A 92 -4.61 -0.35 10.59
CA GLU A 92 -4.19 -1.77 10.61
C GLU A 92 -4.45 -2.43 11.96
N LYS A 93 -4.15 -1.73 13.06
CA LYS A 93 -4.40 -2.24 14.41
C LYS A 93 -5.90 -2.48 14.68
N ASN A 94 -6.77 -1.61 14.18
CA ASN A 94 -8.21 -1.64 14.46
C ASN A 94 -9.02 -2.45 13.44
N HIS A 95 -8.48 -2.64 12.23
CA HIS A 95 -9.22 -3.17 11.08
C HIS A 95 -8.42 -4.19 10.25
N ASP A 96 -7.31 -4.72 10.79
CA ASP A 96 -6.42 -5.75 10.23
C ASP A 96 -5.64 -5.36 8.94
N LEU A 97 -6.00 -4.27 8.25
CA LEU A 97 -5.33 -3.81 7.02
C LEU A 97 -4.95 -2.33 7.08
N LYS A 98 -3.90 -1.98 6.34
CA LYS A 98 -3.34 -0.62 6.22
C LYS A 98 -4.24 0.32 5.40
N TYR A 99 -5.49 0.53 5.82
CA TYR A 99 -6.43 1.40 5.11
C TYR A 99 -6.01 2.87 5.13
N CYS A 100 -6.33 3.59 4.05
CA CYS A 100 -6.11 5.02 3.93
C CYS A 100 -6.75 5.79 5.10
N PRO A 101 -5.99 6.60 5.86
CA PRO A 101 -6.48 7.27 7.08
C PRO A 101 -7.47 8.40 6.79
N CYS A 102 -7.58 8.84 5.53
CA CYS A 102 -8.45 9.93 5.11
C CYS A 102 -9.70 9.46 4.37
N ARG A 103 -10.00 8.15 4.37
CA ARG A 103 -11.17 7.55 3.72
C ARG A 103 -11.93 6.70 4.74
N LEU A 104 -13.26 6.75 4.67
CA LEU A 104 -14.13 6.01 5.57
C LEU A 104 -14.28 4.55 5.11
N ILE A 105 -14.08 3.62 6.04
CA ILE A 105 -14.32 2.18 5.86
C ILE A 105 -15.83 1.93 5.90
N THR A 106 -16.34 1.23 4.90
CA THR A 106 -17.77 0.97 4.69
C THR A 106 -18.25 -0.33 5.33
N LYS A 107 -17.32 -1.20 5.77
CA LYS A 107 -17.53 -2.59 6.22
C LYS A 107 -17.93 -3.53 5.08
N ASP A 108 -17.93 -3.05 3.85
CA ASP A 108 -17.93 -3.88 2.67
C ASP A 108 -16.46 -4.20 2.33
N PHE A 109 -16.07 -5.45 2.53
CA PHE A 109 -14.68 -5.86 2.34
C PHE A 109 -14.17 -5.58 0.93
N GLU A 110 -14.98 -5.79 -0.11
CA GLU A 110 -14.53 -5.62 -1.49
C GLU A 110 -14.35 -4.14 -1.85
N GLU A 111 -15.22 -3.27 -1.35
CA GLU A 111 -15.06 -1.82 -1.50
C GLU A 111 -13.90 -1.28 -0.66
N ASP A 112 -13.75 -1.76 0.57
CA ASP A 112 -12.70 -1.31 1.48
C ASP A 112 -11.30 -1.76 1.02
N LEU A 113 -11.19 -2.88 0.29
CA LEU A 113 -9.93 -3.30 -0.35
C LEU A 113 -9.34 -2.24 -1.29
N LYS A 114 -10.18 -1.40 -1.89
CA LYS A 114 -9.73 -0.28 -2.74
C LYS A 114 -9.05 0.82 -1.92
N LEU A 115 -9.14 0.79 -0.59
CA LEU A 115 -8.59 1.76 0.32
C LEU A 115 -7.28 1.30 0.98
N VAL A 116 -6.86 0.04 0.80
CA VAL A 116 -5.60 -0.49 1.36
C VAL A 116 -4.41 0.25 0.74
N CYS A 117 -3.58 0.86 1.58
CA CYS A 117 -2.47 1.71 1.19
C CYS A 117 -1.22 0.88 0.81
N PRO A 118 -0.51 1.21 -0.29
CA PRO A 118 -0.90 2.11 -1.37
C PRO A 118 -2.10 1.53 -2.14
N CYS A 119 -3.13 2.36 -2.36
CA CYS A 119 -4.27 1.99 -3.19
C CYS A 119 -3.99 2.35 -4.65
N ASN A 120 -4.90 2.02 -5.58
CA ASN A 120 -4.80 2.44 -6.98
C ASN A 120 -5.05 3.96 -7.15
N PHE A 121 -4.26 4.79 -6.49
CA PHE A 121 -4.49 6.23 -6.44
C PHE A 121 -4.29 6.93 -7.79
N LEU A 122 -3.58 6.30 -8.74
CA LEU A 122 -3.34 6.85 -10.07
C LEU A 122 -4.62 7.09 -10.87
N ILE A 123 -5.66 6.28 -10.62
CA ILE A 123 -6.95 6.46 -11.31
C ILE A 123 -7.82 7.55 -10.65
N HIS A 124 -7.44 8.02 -9.45
CA HIS A 124 -8.22 9.04 -8.73
C HIS A 124 -8.03 10.42 -9.36
N ASP A 125 -9.12 11.20 -9.39
CA ASP A 125 -9.09 12.55 -9.97
C ASP A 125 -8.12 13.47 -9.23
N THR A 126 -7.97 13.31 -7.90
CA THR A 126 -6.98 14.07 -7.12
C THR A 126 -5.55 13.91 -7.67
N TYR A 127 -5.17 12.70 -8.08
CA TYR A 127 -3.83 12.45 -8.61
C TYR A 127 -3.70 12.97 -10.06
N LYS A 128 -4.75 12.80 -10.87
CA LYS A 128 -4.77 13.30 -12.25
C LYS A 128 -4.68 14.83 -12.30
N GLU A 129 -5.38 15.52 -11.40
CA GLU A 129 -5.48 16.98 -11.38
C GLU A 129 -4.35 17.65 -10.61
N LYS A 130 -4.05 17.17 -9.40
CA LYS A 130 -3.11 17.82 -8.47
C LYS A 130 -1.75 17.14 -8.40
N GLY A 131 -1.64 15.92 -8.95
CA GLY A 131 -0.43 15.12 -8.83
C GLY A 131 -0.23 14.54 -7.44
N GLU A 132 -1.26 14.45 -6.59
CA GLU A 132 -1.16 13.86 -5.25
C GLU A 132 -2.26 12.82 -5.03
N CYS A 133 -1.95 11.75 -4.29
CA CYS A 133 -3.02 10.85 -3.84
C CYS A 133 -3.96 11.60 -2.86
N TRP A 134 -5.13 11.02 -2.56
CA TRP A 134 -6.16 11.68 -1.75
C TRP A 134 -5.66 12.26 -0.41
N CYS A 135 -4.84 11.51 0.32
CA CYS A 135 -4.26 11.98 1.58
C CYS A 135 -2.96 12.77 1.41
N GLY A 136 -2.40 12.79 0.21
CA GLY A 136 -1.12 13.42 -0.11
C GLY A 136 0.11 12.66 0.40
N LEU A 137 0.00 11.36 0.73
CA LEU A 137 1.17 10.52 1.05
C LEU A 137 2.10 10.33 -0.15
N PHE A 138 1.52 10.21 -1.35
CA PHE A 138 2.25 10.10 -2.60
C PHE A 138 2.01 11.34 -3.45
N SER A 139 3.07 11.86 -4.06
CA SER A 139 3.02 12.98 -4.99
C SER A 139 3.80 12.68 -6.27
N ARG A 140 3.46 13.35 -7.36
CA ARG A 140 4.16 13.21 -8.64
C ARG A 140 5.61 13.64 -8.46
N ARG A 141 6.52 12.86 -9.04
CA ARG A 141 7.94 13.18 -9.09
C ARG A 141 8.12 14.43 -9.94
N LYS A 142 8.86 15.41 -9.42
CA LYS A 142 9.23 16.63 -10.15
C LYS A 142 10.50 16.40 -10.96
#